data_AF-A0A2D5Y1V7-F1
#
_entry.id   AF-A0A2D5Y1V7-F1
#
_cell.length_a   1.000
_cell.length_b   1.000
_cell.length_c   1.000
_cell.angle_alpha   90.00
_cell.angle_beta   90.00
_cell.angle_gamma   90.00
#
_symmetry.space_group_name_H-M   'P 1'
#
loop_
_entity.id
_entity.type
_entity.pdbx_description
1 polymer ?
#
loop_
_entity_poly.entity_id
_entity_poly.type
_entity_poly.pdbx_seq_one_letter_code
_entity_poly.pdbx_strand_id
1 'polypeptide(L)'
;MDEKNNAQRDTLILDNSNLRLYNIGKHIKYNIKTSGRISSEPEHYKKDTDMTKTLKLTTRGRYALMAMIELGNRSQANPAPLVEVAERANISLSYLEQLIAGLRKHGLVRSYRGPGGGYALAKQATEITIPAILMAAEDSTPAKRKTQKSGKKTTNCEYTDNLWDFIGQNLYKSLQDTTLQDVLDKNLT
;
A
#
# COMPACT_ATOMS: atom_id res chain seq x y z
N MET A 1 -2.65 -28.62 -31.36
CA MET A 1 -3.80 -28.94 -30.50
C MET A 1 -3.38 -28.61 -29.08
N ASP A 2 -3.83 -27.43 -28.69
CA ASP A 2 -3.41 -26.60 -27.58
C ASP A 2 -4.19 -26.93 -26.32
N GLU A 3 -3.53 -27.12 -25.17
CA GLU A 3 -4.22 -27.04 -23.87
C GLU A 3 -3.28 -26.94 -22.66
N LYS A 4 -2.46 -25.89 -22.53
CA LYS A 4 -1.89 -25.50 -21.21
C LYS A 4 -1.71 -23.99 -21.10
N ASN A 5 -2.83 -23.29 -21.00
CA ASN A 5 -2.87 -21.91 -20.54
C ASN A 5 -4.11 -21.74 -19.65
N ASN A 6 -3.97 -21.91 -18.34
CA ASN A 6 -4.87 -21.23 -17.42
C ASN A 6 -4.17 -20.93 -16.10
N ALA A 7 -4.12 -19.64 -15.81
CA ALA A 7 -3.48 -19.04 -14.67
C ALA A 7 -4.20 -19.44 -13.37
N GLN A 8 -3.43 -19.97 -12.43
CA GLN A 8 -3.80 -20.07 -11.02
C GLN A 8 -4.05 -18.65 -10.50
N ARG A 9 -5.33 -18.29 -10.34
CA ARG A 9 -5.77 -17.10 -9.61
C ARG A 9 -5.84 -17.47 -8.14
N ASP A 10 -4.73 -17.32 -7.42
CA ASP A 10 -4.73 -17.46 -5.97
C ASP A 10 -5.46 -16.27 -5.34
N THR A 11 -6.72 -16.54 -5.02
CA THR A 11 -7.62 -15.66 -4.29
C THR A 11 -7.28 -15.83 -2.81
N LEU A 12 -6.74 -14.81 -2.15
CA LEU A 12 -6.60 -14.79 -0.70
C LEU A 12 -8.01 -14.69 -0.09
N ILE A 13 -8.55 -15.83 0.32
CA ILE A 13 -9.70 -15.91 1.22
C ILE A 13 -9.22 -15.42 2.57
N LEU A 14 -9.68 -14.23 2.99
CA LEU A 14 -9.58 -13.81 4.38
C LEU A 14 -10.60 -14.63 5.17
N ASP A 15 -10.10 -15.62 5.90
CA ASP A 15 -10.85 -16.39 6.89
C ASP A 15 -11.44 -15.43 7.94
N ASN A 16 -12.77 -15.41 8.01
CA ASN A 16 -13.59 -14.47 8.78
C ASN A 16 -13.76 -14.86 10.26
N SER A 17 -12.89 -15.72 10.80
CA SER A 17 -13.17 -16.39 12.08
C SER A 17 -12.60 -15.70 13.33
N ASN A 18 -11.86 -14.59 13.24
CA ASN A 18 -11.22 -13.99 14.43
C ASN A 18 -11.12 -12.45 14.45
N LEU A 19 -12.21 -11.74 14.14
CA LEU A 19 -12.33 -10.33 14.52
C LEU A 19 -12.68 -10.21 16.01
N ARG A 20 -11.67 -10.38 16.88
CA ARG A 20 -11.73 -9.83 18.24
C ARG A 20 -11.62 -8.32 18.12
N LEU A 21 -12.71 -7.66 18.50
CA LEU A 21 -12.93 -6.22 18.49
C LEU A 21 -11.82 -5.48 19.26
N TYR A 22 -10.93 -4.79 18.55
CA TYR A 22 -10.18 -3.68 19.13
C TYR A 22 -10.93 -2.39 18.87
N ASN A 23 -11.44 -1.85 19.96
CA ASN A 23 -12.25 -0.66 20.06
C ASN A 23 -11.34 0.56 19.89
N ILE A 24 -11.20 1.08 18.67
CA ILE A 24 -10.49 2.34 18.41
C ILE A 24 -11.53 3.44 18.27
N GLY A 25 -11.58 4.30 19.30
CA GLY A 25 -11.96 5.71 19.17
C GLY A 25 -13.39 6.02 18.74
N LYS A 26 -14.25 6.27 19.74
CA LYS A 26 -15.54 6.99 19.63
C LYS A 26 -15.50 8.13 18.59
N HIS A 27 -16.35 8.02 17.57
CA HIS A 27 -17.21 9.06 16.96
C HIS A 27 -17.58 8.68 15.51
N ILE A 28 -18.32 7.59 15.33
CA ILE A 28 -19.07 7.37 14.09
C ILE A 28 -20.55 7.40 14.48
N LYS A 29 -21.19 8.55 14.30
CA LYS A 29 -22.65 8.66 14.36
C LYS A 29 -23.20 7.97 13.11
N TYR A 30 -23.50 6.68 13.19
CA TYR A 30 -24.29 6.01 12.15
C TYR A 30 -25.72 6.55 12.21
N ASN A 31 -26.09 7.39 11.24
CA ASN A 31 -27.47 7.80 11.03
C ASN A 31 -28.16 6.75 10.15
N ILE A 32 -28.51 5.60 10.74
CA ILE A 32 -29.40 4.63 10.11
C ILE A 32 -30.84 5.05 10.37
N LYS A 33 -31.43 5.84 9.47
CA LYS A 33 -32.88 6.05 9.44
C LYS A 33 -33.54 4.81 8.82
N THR A 34 -34.34 4.14 9.65
CA THR A 34 -35.26 3.06 9.27
C THR A 34 -36.33 3.55 8.29
N SER A 35 -36.59 2.73 7.26
CA SER A 35 -37.80 2.64 6.41
C SER A 35 -38.41 3.94 5.87
N GLY A 36 -38.23 4.16 4.56
CA GLY A 36 -39.00 5.14 3.79
C GLY A 36 -38.34 5.38 2.43
N ARG A 37 -39.10 5.19 1.34
CA ARG A 37 -38.69 5.29 -0.09
C ARG A 37 -37.52 6.26 -0.32
N ILE A 38 -36.38 5.73 -0.77
CA ILE A 38 -35.27 6.54 -1.26
C ILE A 38 -35.50 6.80 -2.75
N SER A 39 -36.21 7.88 -3.05
CA SER A 39 -36.09 8.58 -4.32
C SER A 39 -35.26 9.83 -4.06
N SER A 40 -33.95 9.72 -4.25
CA SER A 40 -33.05 10.86 -4.41
C SER A 40 -31.82 10.36 -5.17
N GLU A 41 -31.66 10.90 -6.38
CA GLU A 41 -30.50 10.70 -7.25
C GLU A 41 -29.19 10.86 -6.47
N PRO A 42 -28.16 10.04 -6.74
CA PRO A 42 -26.87 10.21 -6.09
C PRO A 42 -26.27 11.55 -6.53
N GLU A 43 -26.11 12.47 -5.57
CA GLU A 43 -25.42 13.73 -5.77
C GLU A 43 -24.05 13.47 -6.41
N HIS A 44 -23.82 14.17 -7.52
CA HIS A 44 -22.61 14.15 -8.30
C HIS A 44 -21.41 14.51 -7.42
N TYR A 45 -20.64 13.50 -7.00
CA TYR A 45 -19.39 13.68 -6.25
C TYR A 45 -18.38 14.43 -7.14
N LYS A 46 -18.24 15.74 -6.90
CA LYS A 46 -17.31 16.60 -7.61
C LYS A 46 -15.88 16.17 -7.28
N LYS A 47 -15.16 15.78 -8.34
CA LYS A 47 -13.77 15.33 -8.25
C LYS A 47 -12.85 16.54 -8.26
N ASP A 48 -12.55 17.08 -7.08
CA ASP A 48 -11.47 18.05 -6.92
C ASP A 48 -10.14 17.33 -7.13
N THR A 49 -9.46 17.67 -8.24
CA THR A 49 -8.39 16.87 -8.86
C THR A 49 -7.05 16.90 -8.09
N ASP A 50 -6.99 17.51 -6.90
CA ASP A 50 -5.76 17.68 -6.11
C ASP A 50 -5.83 17.12 -4.66
N MET A 51 -6.93 16.45 -4.25
CA MET A 51 -7.13 16.10 -2.82
C MET A 51 -7.43 14.64 -2.46
N THR A 52 -7.42 13.68 -3.39
CA THR A 52 -7.75 12.29 -3.04
C THR A 52 -6.53 11.38 -3.10
N LYS A 53 -5.60 11.52 -2.15
CA LYS A 53 -4.65 10.42 -1.88
C LYS A 53 -5.46 9.22 -1.39
N THR A 54 -5.42 8.12 -2.15
CA THR A 54 -6.09 6.86 -1.83
C THR A 54 -5.04 5.76 -1.68
N LEU A 55 -5.12 5.01 -0.58
CA LEU A 55 -4.26 3.86 -0.36
C LEU A 55 -4.87 2.59 -0.93
N LYS A 56 -4.00 1.73 -1.44
CA LYS A 56 -4.34 0.35 -1.81
C LYS A 56 -3.55 -0.59 -0.93
N LEU A 57 -4.25 -1.50 -0.26
CA LEU A 57 -3.60 -2.60 0.44
C LEU A 57 -3.30 -3.69 -0.58
N THR A 58 -2.01 -3.88 -0.86
CA THR A 58 -1.53 -4.88 -1.80
C THR A 58 -0.43 -5.70 -1.14
N THR A 59 -0.20 -6.91 -1.66
CA THR A 59 0.95 -7.73 -1.25
C THR A 59 2.26 -6.99 -1.49
N ARG A 60 2.29 -6.13 -2.52
CA ARG A 60 3.46 -5.31 -2.83
C ARG A 60 3.76 -4.29 -1.72
N GLY A 61 2.73 -3.57 -1.25
CA GLY A 61 2.86 -2.64 -0.13
C GLY A 61 3.40 -3.34 1.12
N ARG A 62 2.93 -4.56 1.42
CA ARG A 62 3.46 -5.38 2.53
C ARG A 62 4.95 -5.67 2.37
N TYR A 63 5.38 -6.10 1.18
CA TYR A 63 6.79 -6.39 0.92
C TYR A 63 7.68 -5.14 0.96
N ALA A 64 7.19 -4.00 0.48
CA ALA A 64 7.89 -2.73 0.63
C ALA A 64 8.05 -2.34 2.10
N LEU A 65 7.02 -2.52 2.93
CA LEU A 65 7.11 -2.30 4.37
C LEU A 65 8.15 -3.19 5.04
N MET A 66 8.16 -4.50 4.73
CA MET A 66 9.15 -5.43 5.27
C MET A 66 10.58 -4.99 4.93
N ALA A 67 10.83 -4.60 3.67
CA ALA A 67 12.13 -4.07 3.26
C ALA A 67 12.51 -2.78 4.00
N MET A 68 11.57 -1.85 4.17
CA MET A 68 11.80 -0.60 4.88
C MET A 68 12.06 -0.83 6.38
N ILE A 69 11.42 -1.81 7.00
CA ILE A 69 11.70 -2.23 8.38
C ILE A 69 13.11 -2.81 8.51
N GLU A 70 13.53 -3.69 7.59
CA GLU A 70 14.88 -4.24 7.60
C GLU A 70 15.96 -3.16 7.42
N LEU A 71 15.68 -2.13 6.60
CA LEU A 71 16.56 -0.97 6.46
C LEU A 71 16.49 -0.03 7.66
N GLY A 72 15.32 0.13 8.29
CA GLY A 72 15.11 1.00 9.44
C GLY A 72 15.69 0.47 10.75
N ASN A 73 15.83 -0.85 10.88
CA ASN A 73 16.56 -1.49 11.97
C ASN A 73 18.09 -1.27 11.92
N ARG A 74 18.58 -0.55 10.91
CA ARG A 74 20.00 -0.24 10.73
C ARG A 74 20.24 1.26 10.83
N SER A 75 21.47 1.64 11.17
CA SER A 75 21.91 3.03 11.04
C SER A 75 21.99 3.44 9.57
N GLN A 76 21.66 4.71 9.28
CA GLN A 76 21.84 5.30 7.95
C GLN A 76 23.29 5.26 7.46
N ALA A 77 24.26 5.21 8.37
CA ALA A 77 25.69 5.10 8.07
C ALA A 77 26.13 3.68 7.69
N ASN A 78 25.25 2.68 7.80
CA ASN A 78 25.53 1.28 7.49
C ASN A 78 24.56 0.76 6.40
N PRO A 79 24.84 1.02 5.11
CA PRO A 79 24.03 0.52 4.01
C PRO A 79 23.97 -1.01 4.00
N ALA A 80 22.79 -1.56 3.73
CA ALA A 80 22.58 -3.00 3.62
C ALA A 80 22.65 -3.46 2.15
N PRO A 81 23.42 -4.50 1.82
CA PRO A 81 23.32 -5.17 0.54
C PRO A 81 21.88 -5.65 0.29
N LEU A 82 21.39 -5.44 -0.93
CA LEU A 82 20.03 -5.83 -1.34
C LEU A 82 19.77 -7.34 -1.14
N VAL A 83 20.80 -8.17 -1.32
CA VAL A 83 20.75 -9.62 -1.08
C VAL A 83 20.42 -9.93 0.38
N GLU A 84 21.07 -9.24 1.32
CA GLU A 84 20.84 -9.43 2.75
C GLU A 84 19.42 -8.98 3.15
N VAL A 85 18.95 -7.85 2.60
CA VAL A 85 17.58 -7.38 2.84
C VAL A 85 16.56 -8.36 2.28
N ALA A 86 16.81 -8.92 1.09
CA ALA A 86 15.94 -9.91 0.45
C ALA A 86 15.81 -11.19 1.30
N GLU A 87 16.94 -11.70 1.81
CA GLU A 87 16.96 -12.87 2.70
C GLU A 87 16.19 -12.62 4.00
N ARG A 88 16.46 -11.50 4.69
CA ARG A 88 15.82 -11.18 5.98
C ARG A 88 14.33 -10.88 5.84
N ALA A 89 13.94 -10.22 4.77
CA ALA A 89 12.53 -9.96 4.47
C ALA A 89 11.81 -11.16 3.85
N ASN A 90 12.51 -12.26 3.55
CA ASN A 90 11.98 -13.43 2.83
C ASN A 90 11.28 -13.04 1.50
N ILE A 91 11.98 -12.25 0.69
CA ILE A 91 11.53 -11.76 -0.62
C ILE A 91 12.59 -12.15 -1.66
N SER A 92 12.19 -12.52 -2.88
CA SER A 92 13.17 -12.76 -3.94
C SER A 92 13.94 -11.47 -4.28
N LEU A 93 15.26 -11.59 -4.48
CA LEU A 93 16.13 -10.45 -4.81
C LEU A 93 15.59 -9.64 -6.00
N SER A 94 15.23 -10.32 -7.09
CA SER A 94 14.69 -9.68 -8.30
C SER A 94 13.41 -8.88 -8.04
N TYR A 95 12.54 -9.36 -7.15
CA TYR A 95 11.33 -8.62 -6.79
C TYR A 95 11.66 -7.42 -5.90
N LEU A 96 12.59 -7.58 -4.96
CA LEU A 96 13.05 -6.49 -4.11
C LEU A 96 13.73 -5.37 -4.92
N GLU A 97 14.50 -5.71 -5.97
CA GLU A 97 15.08 -4.73 -6.89
C GLU A 97 14.01 -3.85 -7.55
N GLN A 98 12.88 -4.44 -7.96
CA GLN A 98 11.75 -3.70 -8.53
C GLN A 98 11.12 -2.77 -7.48
N LEU A 99 10.89 -3.26 -6.25
CA LEU A 99 10.35 -2.46 -5.16
C LEU A 99 11.24 -1.27 -4.82
N ILE A 100 12.54 -1.51 -4.66
CA ILE A 100 13.53 -0.51 -4.28
C ILE A 100 13.65 0.59 -5.33
N ALA A 101 13.42 0.30 -6.62
CA ALA A 101 13.36 1.34 -7.65
C ALA A 101 12.25 2.36 -7.37
N GLY A 102 11.06 1.91 -6.97
CA GLY A 102 9.95 2.77 -6.57
C GLY A 102 10.25 3.56 -5.30
N LEU A 103 10.74 2.89 -4.26
CA LEU A 103 11.12 3.52 -2.99
C LEU A 103 12.20 4.59 -3.17
N ARG A 104 13.19 4.33 -4.04
CA ARG A 104 14.26 5.29 -4.38
C ARG A 104 13.73 6.48 -5.15
N LYS A 105 12.83 6.26 -6.13
CA LYS A 105 12.21 7.34 -6.91
C LYS A 105 11.46 8.34 -6.01
N HIS A 106 10.84 7.82 -4.95
CA HIS A 106 10.13 8.62 -3.94
C HIS A 106 11.03 9.15 -2.82
N GLY A 107 12.35 8.99 -2.93
CA GLY A 107 13.30 9.52 -1.95
C GLY A 107 13.19 8.87 -0.56
N LEU A 108 12.72 7.62 -0.48
CA LEU A 108 12.61 6.88 0.78
C LEU A 108 13.87 6.09 1.11
N VAL A 109 14.61 5.66 0.08
CA VAL A 109 15.89 4.96 0.21
C VAL A 109 16.97 5.58 -0.67
N ARG A 110 18.22 5.45 -0.25
CA ARG A 110 19.41 5.89 -0.97
C ARG A 110 20.34 4.71 -1.24
N SER A 111 20.91 4.66 -2.44
CA SER A 111 21.90 3.65 -2.83
C SER A 111 23.33 4.15 -2.62
N TYR A 112 24.20 3.30 -2.10
CA TYR A 112 25.63 3.50 -1.95
C TYR A 112 26.37 2.47 -2.82
N ARG A 113 27.38 2.91 -3.57
CA ARG A 113 28.16 2.05 -4.47
C ARG A 113 29.49 1.65 -3.82
N GLY A 114 30.11 0.60 -4.35
CA GLY A 114 31.43 0.10 -3.92
C GLY A 114 31.34 -1.05 -2.91
N PRO A 115 32.50 -1.59 -2.48
CA PRO A 115 32.56 -2.60 -1.43
C PRO A 115 31.88 -2.09 -0.14
N GLY A 116 31.00 -2.89 0.46
CA GLY A 116 30.19 -2.46 1.61
C GLY A 116 29.06 -1.49 1.24
N GLY A 117 28.80 -1.26 -0.05
CA GLY A 117 27.65 -0.52 -0.53
C GLY A 117 26.33 -1.27 -0.35
N GLY A 118 25.24 -0.64 -0.75
CA GLY A 118 23.90 -1.16 -0.52
C GLY A 118 22.85 -0.06 -0.47
N TYR A 119 21.81 -0.27 0.30
CA TYR A 119 20.72 0.67 0.51
C TYR A 119 20.58 1.04 1.98
N ALA A 120 20.22 2.30 2.23
CA ALA A 120 19.82 2.78 3.55
C ALA A 120 18.59 3.70 3.40
N LEU A 121 17.92 4.00 4.51
CA LEU A 121 16.90 5.04 4.53
C LEU A 121 17.49 6.38 4.06
N ALA A 122 16.75 7.11 3.23
CA ALA A 122 17.19 8.41 2.71
C ALA A 122 16.93 9.57 3.70
N LYS A 123 16.09 9.33 4.70
CA LYS A 123 15.70 10.26 5.78
C LYS A 123 15.43 9.48 7.06
N GLN A 124 15.22 10.15 8.19
CA GLN A 124 14.99 9.46 9.47
C GLN A 124 13.67 8.69 9.42
N ALA A 125 13.57 7.58 10.18
CA ALA A 125 12.35 6.76 10.20
C ALA A 125 11.13 7.53 10.72
N THR A 126 11.33 8.55 11.56
CA THR A 126 10.32 9.51 12.03
C THR A 126 9.76 10.40 10.93
N GLU A 127 10.45 10.53 9.80
CA GLU A 127 10.05 11.36 8.65
C GLU A 127 9.46 10.53 7.49
N ILE A 128 9.42 9.21 7.64
CA ILE A 128 8.91 8.27 6.63
C ILE A 128 7.54 7.79 7.07
N THR A 129 6.47 8.20 6.41
CA THR A 129 5.12 7.74 6.75
C THR A 129 4.77 6.42 6.08
N ILE A 130 3.93 5.61 6.72
CA ILE A 130 3.43 4.34 6.16
C ILE A 130 2.72 4.56 4.81
N PRO A 131 1.86 5.57 4.63
CA PRO A 131 1.26 5.86 3.34
C PRO A 131 2.29 6.17 2.25
N ALA A 132 3.39 6.87 2.58
CA ALA A 132 4.45 7.15 1.61
C ALA A 132 5.10 5.85 1.10
N ILE A 133 5.38 4.89 1.99
CA ILE A 133 5.93 3.58 1.61
C ILE A 133 4.94 2.82 0.71
N LEU A 134 3.68 2.75 1.11
CA LEU A 134 2.64 2.02 0.37
C LEU A 134 2.41 2.61 -1.03
N MET A 135 2.33 3.94 -1.14
CA MET A 135 2.18 4.62 -2.44
C MET A 135 3.42 4.44 -3.33
N ALA A 136 4.63 4.54 -2.76
CA ALA A 136 5.86 4.34 -3.51
C ALA A 136 6.02 2.92 -4.06
N ALA A 137 5.49 1.92 -3.35
CA ALA A 137 5.46 0.53 -3.81
C ALA A 137 4.58 0.35 -5.05
N GLU A 138 3.44 1.03 -5.15
CA GLU A 138 2.56 0.92 -6.32
C GLU A 138 3.22 1.48 -7.59
N ASP A 139 4.05 2.52 -7.44
CA ASP A 139 4.80 3.16 -8.52
C ASP A 139 6.04 2.38 -8.99
N SER A 140 6.37 1.26 -8.34
CA SER A 140 7.59 0.49 -8.57
C SER A 140 7.58 -0.37 -9.86
N THR A 141 6.58 -0.24 -10.74
CA THR A 141 6.51 -1.04 -11.97
C THR A 141 7.32 -0.43 -13.12
N PRO A 142 8.10 -1.23 -13.87
CA PRO A 142 8.42 -0.88 -15.24
C PRO A 142 7.10 -0.73 -16.00
N ALA A 143 6.93 0.37 -16.74
CA ALA A 143 5.69 0.80 -17.39
C ALA A 143 4.83 -0.38 -17.90
N LYS A 144 3.89 -0.85 -17.08
CA LYS A 144 2.88 -1.79 -17.57
C LYS A 144 2.05 -1.00 -18.58
N ARG A 145 2.08 -1.42 -19.85
CA ARG A 145 1.18 -0.96 -20.91
C ARG A 145 -0.21 -0.79 -20.29
N LYS A 146 -0.74 0.43 -20.34
CA LYS A 146 -2.15 0.68 -20.02
C LYS A 146 -2.96 -0.27 -20.90
N THR A 147 -3.48 -1.35 -20.33
CA THR A 147 -4.54 -2.08 -21.01
C THR A 147 -5.71 -1.09 -21.03
N GLN A 148 -5.96 -0.50 -22.20
CA GLN A 148 -7.17 0.28 -22.41
C GLN A 148 -8.33 -0.66 -22.07
N LYS A 149 -8.98 -0.43 -20.94
CA LYS A 149 -10.26 -1.09 -20.63
C LYS A 149 -11.30 -0.46 -21.56
N SER A 150 -11.36 -0.94 -22.80
CA SER A 150 -12.44 -0.66 -23.74
C SER A 150 -13.62 -1.57 -23.38
N GLY A 151 -14.32 -1.24 -22.30
CA GLY A 151 -15.55 -1.91 -21.89
C GLY A 151 -16.47 -0.91 -21.24
N LYS A 152 -17.73 -0.85 -21.71
CA LYS A 152 -18.79 -0.03 -21.11
C LYS A 152 -18.84 -0.38 -19.61
N LYS A 153 -18.48 0.55 -18.73
CA LYS A 153 -18.60 0.35 -17.28
C LYS A 153 -20.08 0.14 -16.97
N THR A 154 -20.43 -0.99 -16.35
CA THR A 154 -21.77 -1.19 -15.82
C THR A 154 -21.92 -0.36 -14.54
N THR A 155 -23.14 0.04 -14.19
CA THR A 155 -23.43 0.84 -12.98
C THR A 155 -22.90 0.18 -11.70
N ASN A 156 -22.96 -1.14 -11.61
CA ASN A 156 -22.42 -1.89 -10.45
C ASN A 156 -20.91 -1.71 -10.28
N CYS A 157 -20.14 -1.59 -11.37
CA CYS A 157 -18.69 -1.34 -11.29
C CYS A 157 -18.38 0.04 -10.71
N GLU A 158 -19.24 1.03 -10.95
CA GLU A 158 -19.06 2.39 -10.43
C GLU A 158 -19.29 2.47 -8.92
N TYR A 159 -20.34 1.82 -8.40
CA TYR A 159 -20.57 1.75 -6.96
C TYR A 159 -19.43 1.04 -6.22
N THR A 160 -18.90 -0.05 -6.79
CA THR A 160 -17.77 -0.76 -6.17
C THR A 160 -16.46 0.02 -6.27
N ASP A 161 -16.22 0.74 -7.38
CA ASP A 161 -15.05 1.62 -7.53
C ASP A 161 -15.10 2.75 -6.48
N ASN A 162 -16.25 3.41 -6.32
CA ASN A 162 -16.44 4.48 -5.34
C ASN A 162 -16.28 4.00 -3.89
N LEU A 163 -16.81 2.82 -3.56
CA LEU A 163 -16.61 2.23 -2.23
C LEU A 163 -15.14 1.91 -1.98
N TRP A 164 -14.43 1.37 -2.96
CA TRP A 164 -12.99 1.11 -2.83
C TRP A 164 -12.19 2.39 -2.64
N ASP A 165 -12.52 3.45 -3.39
CA ASP A 165 -11.87 4.75 -3.22
C ASP A 165 -12.15 5.34 -1.83
N PHE A 166 -13.38 5.23 -1.33
CA PHE A 166 -13.72 5.64 0.03
C PHE A 166 -12.92 4.87 1.09
N ILE A 167 -12.80 3.54 0.97
CA ILE A 167 -11.99 2.73 1.88
C ILE A 167 -10.53 3.18 1.85
N GLY A 168 -9.96 3.33 0.65
CA GLY A 168 -8.57 3.72 0.48
C GLY A 168 -8.26 5.13 1.02
N GLN A 169 -9.19 6.07 0.90
CA GLN A 169 -9.06 7.41 1.48
C GLN A 169 -9.14 7.41 3.01
N ASN A 170 -10.06 6.64 3.60
CA ASN A 170 -10.14 6.55 5.06
C ASN A 170 -8.91 5.87 5.64
N LEU A 171 -8.40 4.84 4.97
CA LEU A 171 -7.14 4.21 5.36
C LEU A 171 -5.97 5.19 5.26
N TYR A 172 -5.90 5.98 4.18
CA TYR A 172 -4.89 7.05 4.06
C TYR A 172 -4.95 8.00 5.27
N LYS A 173 -6.13 8.55 5.58
CA LYS A 173 -6.32 9.48 6.69
C LYS A 173 -5.94 8.86 8.03
N SER A 174 -6.29 7.60 8.25
CA SER A 174 -5.97 6.88 9.48
C SER A 174 -4.46 6.67 9.70
N LEU A 175 -3.68 6.58 8.62
CA LEU A 175 -2.25 6.26 8.66
C LEU A 175 -1.35 7.45 8.31
N GLN A 176 -1.92 8.61 7.97
CA GLN A 176 -1.17 9.75 7.40
C GLN A 176 -0.02 10.24 8.30
N ASP A 177 -0.21 10.12 9.61
CA ASP A 177 0.75 10.54 10.63
C ASP A 177 1.53 9.36 11.23
N THR A 178 1.22 8.12 10.83
CA THR A 178 1.96 6.93 11.26
C THR A 178 3.29 6.84 10.52
N THR A 179 4.37 6.81 11.27
CA THR A 179 5.74 6.78 10.76
C THR A 179 6.31 5.36 10.75
N LEU A 180 7.43 5.17 10.05
CA LEU A 180 8.22 3.95 10.11
C LEU A 180 8.77 3.75 11.52
N GLN A 181 9.14 4.83 12.21
CA GLN A 181 9.61 4.75 13.61
C GLN A 181 8.55 4.15 14.52
N ASP A 182 7.27 4.56 14.38
CA ASP A 182 6.17 3.99 15.19
C ASP A 182 6.05 2.47 15.03
N VAL A 183 6.34 1.96 13.83
CA VAL A 183 6.36 0.52 13.54
C VAL A 183 7.59 -0.15 14.14
N LEU A 184 8.76 0.48 14.05
CA LEU A 184 10.02 -0.07 14.60
C LEU A 184 9.97 -0.17 16.13
N ASP A 185 9.37 0.84 16.78
CA ASP A 185 9.20 0.89 18.23
C ASP A 185 8.09 -0.06 18.74
N LYS A 186 7.37 -0.71 17.81
CA LYS A 186 6.21 -1.58 18.09
C LYS A 186 5.07 -0.85 18.81
N ASN A 187 4.95 0.46 18.64
CA ASN A 187 3.91 1.29 19.27
C ASN A 187 2.50 1.04 18.70
N LEU A 188 2.35 0.10 17.76
CA LEU A 188 1.11 -0.26 17.08
C LEU A 188 0.52 -1.61 17.52
N THR A 189 1.21 -2.35 18.42
CA THR A 189 0.84 -3.69 18.92
C THR A 189 1.07 -3.81 20.41
#